data_AF-A0A7V8WTJ1-F1
#
_entry.id   AF-A0A7V8WTJ1-F1
#
_cell.length_a   1.000
_cell.length_b   1.000
_cell.length_c   1.000
_cell.angle_alpha   90.00
_cell.angle_beta   90.00
_cell.angle_gamma   90.00
#
_symmetry.space_group_name_H-M   'P 1'
#
loop_
_entity.id
_entity.type
_entity.pdbx_description
1 polymer ?
#
loop_
_entity_poly.entity_id
_entity_poly.type
_entity_poly.pdbx_seq_one_letter_code
_entity_poly.pdbx_strand_id
1 'polypeptide(L)'
;MSASREPITYRGEALRAVAMPLGGIGTGTIALAGDGSLRQWQIHNQINHLACVPHSFFAVWEHHRDSEDQPVSRVLQSAELYDHDGPTPPPTANDHIVPLAHRRLLQQLPGVATTEFKGPYPIAEVHYHDPALTLDVSME
;
A
#
# COMPACT_ATOMS: atom_id res chain seq x y z
N MET A 1 -14.20 25.56 18.80
CA MET A 1 -13.54 25.53 17.48
C MET A 1 -12.40 24.55 17.58
N SER A 2 -12.57 23.33 17.07
CA SER A 2 -11.50 22.33 17.06
C SER A 2 -10.50 22.76 15.98
N ALA A 3 -9.23 22.94 16.33
CA ALA A 3 -8.19 23.14 15.33
C ALA A 3 -8.05 21.84 14.54
N SER A 4 -8.55 21.82 13.30
CA SER A 4 -8.33 20.70 12.38
C SER A 4 -6.85 20.68 12.02
N ARG A 5 -6.08 19.88 12.76
CA ARG A 5 -4.68 19.62 12.41
C ARG A 5 -4.67 18.83 11.11
N GLU A 6 -3.89 19.27 10.14
CA GLU A 6 -3.73 18.53 8.88
C GLU A 6 -3.25 17.10 9.17
N PRO A 7 -3.79 16.08 8.48
CA PRO A 7 -3.35 14.71 8.63
C PRO A 7 -1.86 14.57 8.31
N ILE A 8 -1.13 13.82 9.14
CA ILE A 8 0.27 13.51 8.86
C ILE A 8 0.32 12.70 7.56
N THR A 9 1.19 13.13 6.64
CA THR A 9 1.50 12.40 5.41
C THR A 9 2.83 11.68 5.55
N TYR A 10 2.83 10.36 5.44
CA TYR A 10 3.99 9.49 5.50
C TYR A 10 4.59 9.30 4.10
N ARG A 11 5.92 9.33 4.01
CA ARG A 11 6.71 9.22 2.78
C ARG A 11 8.04 8.52 3.05
N GLY A 12 8.68 7.98 2.01
CA GLY A 12 10.01 7.36 2.10
C GLY A 12 10.05 6.25 3.15
N GLU A 13 11.11 6.21 3.95
CA GLU A 13 11.33 5.17 4.99
C GLU A 13 10.16 5.00 5.98
N ALA A 14 9.36 6.04 6.23
CA ALA A 14 8.19 5.93 7.11
C ALA A 14 7.10 4.98 6.54
N LEU A 15 7.05 4.79 5.22
CA LEU A 15 6.09 3.90 4.55
C LEU A 15 6.29 2.43 4.93
N ARG A 16 7.47 2.04 5.44
CA ARG A 16 7.74 0.67 5.90
C ARG A 16 6.88 0.27 7.09
N ALA A 17 6.50 1.24 7.93
CA ALA A 17 5.93 0.98 9.25
C ALA A 17 4.55 1.62 9.45
N VAL A 18 3.91 2.05 8.35
CA VAL A 18 2.52 2.52 8.39
C VAL A 18 1.60 1.44 7.82
N ALA A 19 0.55 1.12 8.56
CA ALA A 19 -0.48 0.18 8.16
C ALA A 19 -1.82 0.57 8.79
N MET A 20 -2.87 0.77 7.99
CA MET A 20 -4.22 1.03 8.47
C MET A 20 -5.02 -0.26 8.57
N PRO A 21 -5.54 -0.63 9.74
CA PRO A 21 -6.48 -1.74 9.85
C PRO A 21 -7.83 -1.36 9.22
N LEU A 22 -8.22 -2.11 8.19
CA LEU A 22 -9.52 -2.02 7.54
C LEU A 22 -10.42 -3.14 8.08
N GLY A 23 -11.43 -2.74 8.85
CA GLY A 23 -12.38 -3.67 9.47
C GLY A 23 -13.01 -3.09 10.74
N GLY A 24 -14.23 -3.51 11.02
CA GLY A 24 -14.91 -3.17 12.26
C GLY A 24 -14.46 -4.07 13.42
N ILE A 25 -14.96 -3.74 14.62
CA ILE A 25 -14.71 -4.56 15.80
C ILE A 25 -15.37 -5.93 15.61
N GLY A 26 -14.58 -7.00 15.71
CA GLY A 26 -15.06 -8.39 15.62
C GLY A 26 -15.35 -8.90 14.20
N THR A 27 -15.10 -8.10 13.15
CA THR A 27 -15.32 -8.52 11.75
C THR A 27 -14.11 -9.26 11.15
N GLY A 28 -12.98 -9.24 11.84
CA GLY A 28 -11.68 -9.43 11.22
C GLY A 28 -11.18 -8.15 10.53
N THR A 29 -9.92 -8.15 10.13
CA THR A 29 -9.20 -6.96 9.66
C THR A 29 -8.25 -7.33 8.52
N ILE A 30 -8.11 -6.43 7.55
CA ILE A 30 -7.06 -6.46 6.53
C ILE A 30 -6.27 -5.15 6.68
N ALA A 31 -4.95 -5.21 6.69
CA ALA A 31 -4.14 -4.01 6.81
C ALA A 31 -3.79 -3.43 5.43
N LEU A 32 -4.07 -2.15 5.20
CA LEU A 32 -3.54 -1.40 4.07
C LEU A 32 -2.19 -0.79 4.46
N ALA A 33 -1.10 -1.30 3.88
CA ALA A 33 0.26 -0.88 4.20
C ALA A 33 0.68 0.36 3.39
N GLY A 34 1.74 1.04 3.84
CA GLY A 34 2.23 2.29 3.25
C GLY A 34 2.63 2.18 1.77
N ASP A 35 3.03 1.00 1.32
CA ASP A 35 3.36 0.73 -0.08
C ASP A 35 2.13 0.48 -0.96
N GLY A 36 0.91 0.56 -0.43
CA GLY A 36 -0.35 0.29 -1.13
C GLY A 36 -0.81 -1.18 -1.07
N SER A 37 -0.03 -2.07 -0.45
CA SER A 37 -0.36 -3.50 -0.39
C SER A 37 -1.38 -3.86 0.69
N LEU A 38 -2.18 -4.90 0.44
CA LEU A 38 -3.07 -5.52 1.43
C LEU A 38 -2.36 -6.65 2.19
N ARG A 39 -2.11 -6.46 3.48
CA ARG A 39 -1.34 -7.37 4.35
C ARG A 39 -2.14 -7.77 5.59
N GLN A 40 -1.53 -8.64 6.41
CA GLN A 40 -2.02 -9.02 7.74
C GLN A 40 -3.50 -9.42 7.73
N TRP A 41 -3.86 -10.35 6.85
CA TRP A 41 -5.23 -10.80 6.66
C TRP A 41 -5.71 -11.59 7.89
N GLN A 42 -6.42 -10.92 8.79
CA GLN A 42 -6.92 -11.46 10.05
C GLN A 42 -8.43 -11.68 9.94
N ILE A 43 -8.83 -12.74 9.21
CA ILE A 43 -10.23 -13.11 9.02
C ILE A 43 -10.61 -14.20 10.04
N HIS A 44 -11.87 -14.25 10.46
CA HIS A 44 -12.39 -15.25 11.41
C HIS A 44 -11.73 -15.19 12.81
N ASN A 45 -11.33 -14.00 13.26
CA ASN A 45 -10.67 -13.79 14.56
C ASN A 45 -9.40 -14.63 14.74
N GLN A 46 -8.71 -14.98 13.65
CA GLN A 46 -7.40 -15.62 13.68
C GLN A 46 -6.32 -14.54 13.69
N ILE A 47 -5.60 -14.44 14.80
CA ILE A 47 -4.48 -13.50 14.94
C ILE A 47 -3.31 -14.03 14.09
N ASN A 48 -3.02 -13.35 12.99
CA ASN A 48 -1.89 -13.67 12.13
C ASN A 48 -1.40 -12.42 11.39
N HIS A 49 -0.40 -11.76 11.97
CA HIS A 49 0.23 -10.57 11.38
C HIS A 49 1.16 -10.86 10.19
N LEU A 50 1.23 -12.11 9.72
CA LEU A 50 2.00 -12.50 8.53
C LEU A 50 1.08 -13.08 7.43
N ALA A 51 -0.22 -13.18 7.70
CA ALA A 51 -1.18 -13.72 6.75
C ALA A 51 -1.20 -12.87 5.48
N CYS A 52 -1.10 -13.54 4.33
CA CYS A 52 -1.08 -12.95 3.01
C CYS A 52 -1.98 -13.78 2.09
N VAL A 53 -2.83 -13.11 1.33
CA VAL A 53 -3.59 -13.69 0.23
C VAL A 53 -2.90 -13.28 -1.07
N PRO A 54 -2.20 -14.19 -1.77
CA PRO A 54 -1.52 -13.86 -3.03
C PRO A 54 -2.49 -13.29 -4.07
N HIS A 55 -1.98 -12.45 -4.96
CA HIS A 55 -2.74 -11.85 -6.07
C HIS A 55 -3.97 -11.03 -5.64
N SER A 56 -4.02 -10.54 -4.40
CA SER A 56 -5.03 -9.59 -3.92
C SER A 56 -4.46 -8.17 -3.95
N PHE A 57 -4.79 -7.40 -4.98
CA PHE A 57 -4.28 -6.05 -5.21
C PHE A 57 -5.24 -5.23 -6.05
N PHE A 58 -5.09 -3.91 -6.03
CA PHE A 58 -5.72 -3.01 -6.99
C PHE A 58 -4.75 -2.69 -8.13
N ALA A 59 -5.29 -2.37 -9.30
CA ALA A 59 -4.50 -1.98 -10.46
C ALA A 59 -5.22 -0.88 -11.24
N VAL A 60 -4.43 -0.07 -11.93
CA VAL A 60 -4.90 0.94 -12.88
C VAL A 60 -4.40 0.59 -14.27
N TRP A 61 -5.24 0.88 -15.26
CA TRP A 61 -4.91 0.80 -16.67
C TRP A 61 -5.28 2.12 -17.33
N GLU A 62 -4.31 2.73 -17.99
CA GLU A 62 -4.43 4.00 -18.67
C GLU A 62 -4.18 3.79 -20.17
N HIS A 63 -5.13 4.26 -20.98
CA HIS A 63 -5.03 4.23 -22.43
C HIS A 63 -5.60 5.50 -23.03
N HIS A 64 -4.74 6.27 -23.68
CA HIS A 64 -5.09 7.50 -24.39
C HIS A 64 -5.61 7.14 -25.77
N ARG A 65 -6.93 7.31 -25.99
CA ARG A 65 -7.61 6.90 -27.23
C ARG A 65 -7.05 7.54 -28.50
N ASP A 66 -6.49 8.75 -28.36
CA ASP A 66 -5.99 9.56 -29.47
C ASP A 66 -4.44 9.59 -29.53
N SER A 67 -3.75 8.77 -28.72
CA SER A 67 -2.28 8.63 -28.75
C SER A 67 -1.86 7.30 -29.38
N GLU A 68 -0.72 7.31 -30.07
CA GLU A 68 -0.01 6.09 -30.50
C GLU A 68 0.79 5.44 -29.36
N ASP A 69 0.82 6.07 -28.18
CA ASP A 69 1.52 5.54 -27.00
C ASP A 69 0.95 4.19 -26.56
N GLN A 70 1.85 3.32 -26.09
CA GLN A 70 1.45 2.05 -25.53
C GLN A 70 0.65 2.27 -24.23
N PRO A 71 -0.44 1.50 -24.02
CA PRO A 71 -1.20 1.59 -22.79
C PRO A 71 -0.33 1.22 -21.57
N VAL A 72 -0.57 1.92 -20.46
CA VAL A 72 0.17 1.74 -19.23
C VAL A 72 -0.70 1.02 -18.22
N SER A 73 -0.19 -0.09 -17.66
CA SER A 73 -0.82 -0.77 -16.52
C SER A 73 0.12 -0.69 -15.32
N ARG A 74 -0.46 -0.48 -14.14
CA ARG A 74 0.27 -0.51 -12.86
C ARG A 74 -0.54 -1.24 -11.80
N VAL A 75 0.12 -2.12 -11.06
CA VAL A 75 -0.35 -2.53 -9.74
C VAL A 75 -0.23 -1.32 -8.83
N LEU A 76 -1.28 -0.98 -8.08
CA LEU A 76 -1.29 0.09 -7.10
C LEU A 76 -0.55 -0.35 -5.82
N GLN A 77 0.73 -0.67 -6.00
CA GLN A 77 1.66 -1.07 -4.97
C GLN A 77 3.08 -0.67 -5.40
N SER A 78 3.89 -0.13 -4.50
CA SER A 78 5.30 0.20 -4.77
C SER A 78 6.26 -0.87 -4.23
N ALA A 79 7.30 -1.20 -5.02
CA ALA A 79 8.42 -2.02 -4.58
C ALA A 79 9.62 -1.20 -4.08
N GLU A 80 9.51 0.13 -4.01
CA GLU A 80 10.63 1.06 -3.77
C GLU A 80 11.52 0.66 -2.59
N LEU A 81 10.92 0.13 -1.52
CA LEU A 81 11.63 -0.18 -0.27
C LEU A 81 11.91 -1.68 -0.07
N TYR A 82 11.58 -2.54 -1.04
CA TYR A 82 11.64 -3.99 -0.87
C TYR A 82 13.07 -4.53 -0.71
N ASP A 83 14.02 -3.96 -1.44
CA ASP A 83 15.40 -4.45 -1.50
C ASP A 83 16.39 -3.55 -0.73
N HIS A 84 15.86 -2.62 0.08
CA HIS A 84 16.64 -1.73 0.92
C HIS A 84 16.53 -2.16 2.38
N ASP A 85 17.66 -2.25 3.08
CA ASP A 85 17.70 -2.41 4.52
C ASP A 85 17.05 -1.19 5.19
N GLY A 86 16.10 -1.46 6.08
CA GLY A 86 15.42 -0.44 6.87
C GLY A 86 16.04 -0.27 8.26
N PRO A 87 15.52 0.67 9.06
CA PRO A 87 15.87 0.77 10.48
C PRO A 87 15.53 -0.53 11.22
N THR A 88 16.27 -0.81 12.31
CA THR A 88 15.98 -1.96 13.16
C THR A 88 14.55 -1.83 13.73
N PRO A 89 13.65 -2.78 13.44
CA PRO A 89 12.27 -2.71 13.91
C PRO A 89 12.19 -3.03 15.40
N PRO A 90 11.20 -2.48 16.14
CA PRO A 90 10.94 -2.92 17.50
C PRO A 90 10.43 -4.38 17.51
N PRO A 91 10.68 -5.17 18.57
CA PRO A 91 10.25 -6.57 18.64
C PRO A 91 8.74 -6.78 18.55
N THR A 92 7.96 -5.72 18.76
CA THR A 92 6.49 -5.75 18.81
C THR A 92 5.81 -5.36 17.50
N ALA A 93 6.56 -5.01 16.45
CA ALA A 93 5.98 -4.60 15.17
C ALA A 93 6.63 -5.35 14.00
N ASN A 94 5.80 -5.73 13.02
CA ASN A 94 6.22 -6.47 11.84
C ASN A 94 5.67 -5.90 10.53
N ASP A 95 5.15 -4.67 10.53
CA ASP A 95 4.58 -4.01 9.34
C ASP A 95 5.60 -3.88 8.20
N HIS A 96 6.89 -3.74 8.55
CA HIS A 96 8.02 -3.70 7.63
C HIS A 96 8.23 -5.01 6.85
N ILE A 97 7.65 -6.12 7.30
CA ILE A 97 7.79 -7.42 6.63
C ILE A 97 6.91 -7.44 5.37
N VAL A 98 7.59 -7.46 4.22
CA VAL A 98 6.96 -7.65 2.91
C VAL A 98 6.75 -9.15 2.66
N PRO A 99 5.51 -9.65 2.47
CA PRO A 99 5.31 -11.06 2.21
C PRO A 99 5.89 -11.48 0.84
N LEU A 100 6.43 -12.71 0.76
CA LEU A 100 7.08 -13.23 -0.45
C LEU A 100 6.18 -13.19 -1.69
N ALA A 101 4.87 -13.38 -1.52
CA ALA A 101 3.91 -13.30 -2.62
C ALA A 101 3.84 -11.90 -3.25
N HIS A 102 3.96 -10.82 -2.47
CA HIS A 102 3.97 -9.45 -2.99
C HIS A 102 5.27 -9.13 -3.71
N ARG A 103 6.42 -9.66 -3.23
CA ARG A 103 7.69 -9.57 -3.96
C ARG A 103 7.60 -10.25 -5.32
N ARG A 104 7.07 -11.47 -5.36
CA ARG A 104 6.85 -12.21 -6.62
C ARG A 104 5.88 -11.51 -7.56
N LEU A 105 4.81 -10.92 -7.03
CA LEU A 105 3.85 -10.14 -7.80
C LEU A 105 4.55 -8.99 -8.55
N LEU A 106 5.34 -8.18 -7.85
CA LEU A 106 6.01 -7.02 -8.47
C LEU A 106 7.25 -7.38 -9.30
N GLN A 107 7.71 -8.63 -9.25
CA GLN A 107 8.64 -9.19 -10.23
C GLN A 107 7.96 -9.56 -11.56
N GLN A 108 6.65 -9.76 -11.55
CA GLN A 108 5.87 -10.22 -12.71
C GLN A 108 5.04 -9.10 -13.35
N LEU A 109 4.54 -8.17 -12.55
CA LEU A 109 3.71 -7.05 -12.97
C LEU A 109 4.33 -5.73 -12.49
N PRO A 110 4.33 -4.68 -13.34
CA PRO A 110 4.86 -3.39 -12.93
C PRO A 110 3.99 -2.77 -11.83
N GLY A 111 4.61 -2.39 -10.71
CA GLY A 111 4.01 -1.56 -9.66
C GLY A 111 4.28 -0.07 -9.89
N VAL A 112 3.63 0.79 -9.12
CA VAL A 112 3.90 2.24 -9.16
C VAL A 112 5.27 2.56 -8.56
N ALA A 113 5.85 3.71 -8.94
CA ALA A 113 7.18 4.09 -8.47
C ALA A 113 7.22 4.31 -6.95
N THR A 114 6.30 5.11 -6.39
CA THR A 114 6.22 5.37 -4.95
C THR A 114 4.80 5.72 -4.52
N THR A 115 4.58 5.85 -3.22
CA THR A 115 3.30 6.17 -2.61
C THR A 115 3.44 7.26 -1.55
N GLU A 116 2.35 7.96 -1.28
CA GLU A 116 2.19 8.77 -0.07
C GLU A 116 0.99 8.26 0.71
N PHE A 117 1.15 8.11 2.02
CA PHE A 117 0.10 7.56 2.87
C PHE A 117 -0.38 8.60 3.87
N LYS A 118 -1.69 8.79 3.98
CA LYS A 118 -2.33 9.56 5.06
C LYS A 118 -3.31 8.64 5.77
N GLY A 119 -3.39 8.70 7.09
CA GLY A 119 -4.26 7.77 7.80
C GLY A 119 -4.64 8.15 9.21
N PRO A 120 -5.48 9.18 9.41
CA PRO A 120 -6.22 9.30 10.66
C PRO A 120 -7.29 8.20 10.70
N TYR A 121 -7.15 7.22 11.60
CA TYR A 121 -8.19 6.20 11.79
C TYR A 121 -9.56 6.87 11.99
N PRO A 122 -10.62 6.45 11.27
CA PRO A 122 -10.73 5.19 10.51
C PRO A 122 -10.50 5.30 8.99
N ILE A 123 -9.97 6.42 8.50
CA ILE A 123 -9.78 6.66 7.05
C ILE A 123 -8.31 6.51 6.71
N ALA A 124 -8.00 5.84 5.60
CA ALA A 124 -6.68 5.84 4.98
C ALA A 124 -6.79 6.37 3.56
N GLU A 125 -5.83 7.18 3.17
CA GLU A 125 -5.71 7.72 1.81
C GLU A 125 -4.31 7.39 1.29
N VAL A 126 -4.23 6.77 0.13
CA VAL A 126 -2.96 6.45 -0.54
C VAL A 126 -2.93 7.16 -1.88
N HIS A 127 -1.92 8.00 -2.07
CA HIS A 127 -1.59 8.61 -3.36
C HIS A 127 -0.53 7.78 -4.04
N TYR A 128 -0.70 7.52 -5.33
CA TYR A 128 0.21 6.69 -6.10
C TYR A 128 0.93 7.56 -7.14
N HIS A 129 2.27 7.53 -7.12
CA HIS A 129 3.08 8.31 -8.03
C HIS A 129 3.86 7.37 -8.96
N ASP A 130 3.66 7.53 -10.27
CA ASP A 130 4.42 6.84 -11.31
C ASP A 130 4.57 7.78 -12.52
N PRO A 131 5.80 8.07 -12.98
CA PRO A 131 6.02 8.97 -14.12
C PRO A 131 5.40 8.49 -15.44
N ALA A 132 5.05 7.21 -15.56
CA ALA A 132 4.38 6.68 -16.74
C ALA A 132 2.86 6.81 -16.68
N LEU A 133 2.28 7.12 -15.50
CA LEU A 133 0.86 7.43 -15.38
C LEU A 133 0.67 8.95 -15.55
N THR A 134 -0.21 9.34 -16.47
CA THR A 134 -0.59 10.76 -16.62
C THR A 134 -1.77 11.10 -15.72
N LEU A 135 -2.55 10.09 -15.33
CA LEU A 135 -3.63 10.23 -14.36
C LEU A 135 -3.06 10.45 -12.95
N ASP A 136 -3.67 11.38 -12.22
CA ASP A 136 -3.51 11.48 -10.77
C ASP A 136 -4.40 10.41 -10.11
N VAL A 137 -3.78 9.49 -9.36
CA VAL A 137 -4.44 8.31 -8.82
C VAL A 137 -4.31 8.27 -7.30
N SER A 138 -5.44 8.19 -6.62
CA SER A 138 -5.51 7.98 -5.18
C SER A 138 -6.61 6.97 -4.80
N MET A 139 -6.52 6.43 -3.58
CA MET A 139 -7.48 5.51 -2.99
C MET A 139 -7.80 5.94 -1.56
N GLU A 140 -9.09 5.94 -1.18
CA GLU A 140 -9.64 6.24 0.15
C GLU A 140 -10.50 5.08 0.68
#